data_AF-A0A9E6JJA9-F1
#
_entry.id   AF-A0A9E6JJA9-F1
#
_cell.length_a   1.000
_cell.length_b   1.000
_cell.length_c   1.000
_cell.angle_alpha   90.00
_cell.angle_beta   90.00
_cell.angle_gamma   90.00
#
_symmetry.space_group_name_H-M   'P 1'
#
loop_
_entity.id
_entity.type
_entity.pdbx_description
1 polymer ?
#
loop_
_entity_poly.entity_id
_entity_poly.type
_entity_poly.pdbx_seq_one_letter_code
_entity_poly.pdbx_strand_id
1 'polypeptide(L)'
;PTDSAARAIEALKQSGVVVKILTGDNELVTRKVCREVGIETPQVLTGGVLEQADAETFRRLILENNVFARLTPTQKEKIIVTLRACGNVVGFLGDGINDAPAMKAADVGISVDTAVDIAKEAADIILLEKSLMVLEDGILEGRKIFANITKYIKMGASSNFGNMFSVVGGAYFLPFLPMLPIQVLANNLLYDVSQIGIPTDKVDPDFIKTPHRWNIRYIQKFMVFIGPLSSLFDYATFFLMLYFFNCTLFSHAGTSAAMKIYYEKLFHTGWFVESIFTQTLIVHIIRTHKIPFFQSSASPVLTGTTLGIMGLAAALPYMPWSADLLGLVPLPGVFWAWLAGFVLAYASITHAVKQWFNRRFGGMA
;
A
#
# COMPACT_ATOMS: atom_id res chain seq x y z
N PRO A 1 -16.72 -27.71 -21.70
CA PRO A 1 -16.25 -26.58 -20.84
C PRO A 1 -16.90 -26.65 -19.45
N THR A 2 -16.28 -26.10 -18.42
CA THR A 2 -16.98 -25.91 -17.13
C THR A 2 -18.08 -24.86 -17.30
N ASP A 3 -19.21 -25.02 -16.58
CA ASP A 3 -20.38 -24.13 -16.72
C ASP A 3 -20.06 -22.66 -16.38
N SER A 4 -19.03 -22.43 -15.56
CA SER A 4 -18.56 -21.09 -15.17
C SER A 4 -17.58 -20.46 -16.16
N ALA A 5 -17.05 -21.19 -17.14
CA ALA A 5 -15.95 -20.73 -17.98
C ALA A 5 -16.29 -19.47 -18.80
N ALA A 6 -17.44 -19.44 -19.46
CA ALA A 6 -17.84 -18.30 -20.28
C ALA A 6 -17.99 -17.03 -19.42
N ARG A 7 -18.66 -17.15 -18.28
CA ARG A 7 -18.84 -16.05 -17.32
C ARG A 7 -17.51 -15.56 -16.75
N ALA A 8 -16.61 -16.47 -16.39
CA ALA A 8 -15.30 -16.12 -15.84
C ALA A 8 -14.42 -15.39 -16.87
N ILE A 9 -14.41 -15.83 -18.13
CA ILE A 9 -13.66 -15.16 -19.21
C ILE A 9 -14.19 -13.74 -19.41
N GLU A 10 -15.51 -13.56 -19.42
CA GLU A 10 -16.12 -12.24 -19.55
C GLU A 10 -15.78 -11.33 -18.37
N ALA A 11 -15.86 -11.85 -17.14
CA ALA A 11 -15.57 -11.08 -15.94
C ALA A 11 -14.08 -10.68 -15.84
N LEU A 12 -13.17 -11.60 -16.18
CA LEU A 12 -11.74 -11.31 -16.30
C LEU A 12 -11.48 -10.22 -17.35
N LYS A 13 -12.15 -10.27 -18.50
CA LYS A 13 -12.03 -9.25 -19.54
C LYS A 13 -12.55 -7.89 -19.08
N GLN A 14 -13.68 -7.84 -18.37
CA GLN A 14 -14.22 -6.61 -17.77
C GLN A 14 -13.26 -6.04 -16.71
N SER A 15 -12.55 -6.89 -15.99
CA SER A 15 -11.49 -6.53 -15.04
C SER A 15 -10.16 -6.13 -15.72
N GLY A 16 -10.09 -6.08 -17.05
CA GLY A 16 -8.91 -5.67 -17.81
C GLY A 16 -7.83 -6.75 -17.92
N VAL A 17 -8.19 -8.03 -17.76
CA VAL A 17 -7.29 -9.18 -17.91
C VAL A 17 -7.49 -9.81 -19.29
N VAL A 18 -6.39 -9.99 -20.02
CA VAL A 18 -6.42 -10.65 -21.32
C VAL A 18 -6.27 -12.16 -21.12
N VAL A 19 -7.30 -12.92 -21.49
CA VAL A 19 -7.27 -14.38 -21.44
C VAL A 19 -6.66 -14.93 -22.74
N LYS A 20 -5.64 -15.78 -22.61
CA LYS A 20 -5.04 -16.52 -23.72
C LYS A 20 -5.21 -18.03 -23.47
N ILE A 21 -5.61 -18.77 -24.49
CA ILE A 21 -5.83 -20.22 -24.46
C ILE A 21 -4.61 -20.93 -25.07
N LEU A 22 -3.97 -21.79 -24.29
CA LEU A 22 -2.82 -22.59 -24.71
C LEU A 22 -3.15 -24.08 -24.56
N THR A 23 -3.32 -24.81 -25.66
CA THR A 23 -3.67 -26.24 -25.62
C THR A 23 -2.79 -27.10 -26.53
N GLY A 24 -2.61 -28.36 -26.13
CA GLY A 24 -2.02 -29.42 -26.96
C GLY A 24 -3.01 -30.02 -27.97
N ASP A 25 -4.30 -29.70 -27.86
CA ASP A 25 -5.35 -30.25 -28.72
C ASP A 25 -5.26 -29.78 -30.17
N ASN A 26 -6.01 -30.47 -31.04
CA ASN A 26 -6.18 -30.09 -32.42
C ASN A 26 -7.02 -28.81 -32.55
N GLU A 27 -6.63 -27.96 -33.50
CA GLU A 27 -7.30 -26.72 -33.89
C GLU A 27 -8.83 -26.83 -34.00
N LEU A 28 -9.38 -27.89 -34.61
CA LEU A 28 -10.83 -28.04 -34.78
C LEU A 28 -11.56 -28.12 -33.43
N VAL A 29 -11.00 -28.86 -32.48
CA VAL A 29 -11.54 -29.00 -31.12
C VAL A 29 -11.41 -27.67 -30.38
N THR A 30 -10.23 -27.04 -30.47
CA THR A 30 -9.98 -25.73 -29.85
C THR A 30 -10.97 -24.68 -30.34
N ARG A 31 -11.23 -24.60 -31.65
CA ARG A 31 -12.20 -23.66 -32.25
C ARG A 31 -13.61 -23.91 -31.72
N LYS A 32 -14.03 -25.17 -31.58
CA LYS A 32 -15.34 -25.53 -31.03
C LYS A 32 -15.47 -25.08 -29.58
N VAL A 33 -14.50 -25.43 -28.72
CA VAL A 33 -14.51 -25.05 -27.30
C VAL A 33 -14.48 -23.53 -27.13
N CYS A 34 -13.66 -22.82 -27.90
CA CYS A 34 -13.61 -21.35 -27.89
C CYS A 34 -14.98 -20.73 -28.17
N ARG A 35 -15.73 -21.26 -29.16
CA ARG A 35 -17.09 -20.77 -29.47
C ARG A 35 -18.06 -21.06 -28.33
N GLU A 36 -17.99 -22.24 -27.71
CA GLU A 36 -18.85 -22.61 -26.57
C GLU A 36 -18.62 -21.72 -25.34
N VAL A 37 -17.41 -21.16 -25.18
CA VAL A 37 -17.08 -20.25 -24.06
C VAL A 37 -17.18 -18.75 -24.43
N GLY A 38 -17.76 -18.42 -25.59
CA GLY A 38 -18.03 -17.03 -25.99
C GLY A 38 -16.89 -16.29 -26.68
N ILE A 39 -15.85 -16.99 -27.17
CA ILE A 39 -14.80 -16.41 -28.01
C ILE A 39 -15.20 -16.55 -29.48
N GLU A 40 -15.75 -15.48 -30.04
CA GLU A 40 -16.20 -15.45 -31.44
C GLU A 40 -15.02 -15.34 -32.41
N THR A 41 -15.02 -16.18 -33.45
CA THR A 41 -13.99 -16.21 -34.52
C THR A 41 -12.53 -16.26 -34.04
N PRO A 42 -12.12 -17.28 -33.25
CA PRO A 42 -10.74 -17.35 -32.78
C PRO A 42 -9.77 -17.53 -33.95
N GLN A 43 -8.82 -16.61 -34.12
CA GLN A 43 -7.62 -16.88 -34.91
C GLN A 43 -6.76 -17.85 -34.11
N VAL A 44 -6.68 -19.09 -34.58
CA VAL A 44 -5.92 -20.15 -33.90
C VAL A 44 -4.56 -20.28 -34.56
N LEU A 45 -3.51 -20.10 -33.77
CA LEU A 45 -2.13 -20.36 -34.20
C LEU A 45 -1.70 -21.74 -33.70
N THR A 46 -1.02 -22.50 -34.54
CA THR A 46 -0.53 -23.83 -34.16
C THR A 46 0.94 -23.80 -33.76
N GLY A 47 1.36 -24.75 -32.92
CA GLY A 47 2.76 -24.91 -32.52
C GLY A 47 3.73 -24.99 -33.72
N GLY A 48 3.33 -25.63 -34.82
CA GLY A 48 4.16 -25.70 -36.03
C GLY A 48 4.39 -24.34 -36.71
N VAL A 49 3.39 -23.45 -36.68
CA VAL A 49 3.56 -22.07 -37.19
C VAL A 49 4.49 -21.27 -36.29
N LEU A 50 4.38 -21.44 -34.98
CA LEU A 50 5.22 -20.76 -34.00
C LEU A 50 6.69 -21.20 -34.07
N GLU A 51 6.95 -22.46 -34.44
CA GLU A 51 8.31 -23.01 -34.53
C GLU A 51 9.09 -22.46 -35.73
N GLN A 52 8.39 -22.11 -36.81
CA GLN A 52 8.99 -21.50 -38.00
C GLN A 52 9.20 -19.98 -37.86
N ALA A 53 8.61 -19.35 -36.84
CA ALA A 53 8.72 -17.92 -36.61
C ALA A 53 10.09 -17.56 -36.01
N ASP A 54 10.72 -16.50 -36.53
CA ASP A 54 11.87 -15.89 -35.88
C ASP A 54 11.47 -15.21 -34.55
N ALA A 55 12.45 -14.75 -33.77
CA ALA A 55 12.20 -14.23 -32.43
C ALA A 55 11.22 -13.03 -32.42
N GLU A 56 11.34 -12.11 -33.39
CA GLU A 56 10.50 -10.92 -33.45
C GLU A 56 9.08 -11.24 -33.96
N THR A 57 8.97 -12.12 -34.96
CA THR A 57 7.68 -12.60 -35.46
C THR A 57 6.95 -13.40 -34.38
N PHE A 58 7.66 -14.28 -33.65
CA PHE A 58 7.11 -15.05 -32.54
C PHE A 58 6.54 -14.13 -31.46
N ARG A 59 7.30 -13.10 -31.07
CA ARG A 59 6.85 -12.08 -30.12
C ARG A 59 5.59 -11.37 -30.60
N ARG A 60 5.56 -10.91 -31.85
CA ARG A 60 4.39 -10.23 -32.43
C ARG A 60 3.15 -11.13 -32.43
N LEU A 61 3.30 -12.37 -32.92
CA LEU A 61 2.22 -13.35 -32.98
C LEU A 61 1.60 -13.60 -31.60
N ILE A 62 2.43 -13.70 -30.55
CA ILE A 62 1.97 -13.92 -29.17
C ILE A 62 1.19 -12.72 -28.62
N LEU A 63 1.62 -11.50 -28.92
CA LEU A 63 0.95 -10.30 -28.44
C LEU A 63 -0.41 -10.10 -29.11
N GLU A 64 -0.49 -10.34 -30.41
CA GLU A 64 -1.68 -10.10 -31.23
C GLU A 64 -2.75 -11.21 -31.13
N ASN A 65 -2.35 -12.45 -30.84
CA ASN A 65 -3.25 -13.61 -30.85
C ASN A 65 -3.50 -14.17 -29.46
N ASN A 66 -4.69 -14.74 -29.25
CA ASN A 66 -5.11 -15.25 -27.94
C ASN A 66 -5.34 -16.76 -27.91
N VAL A 67 -5.31 -17.47 -29.04
CA VAL A 67 -5.60 -18.91 -29.08
C VAL A 67 -4.47 -19.67 -29.77
N PHE A 68 -3.87 -20.59 -29.04
CA PHE A 68 -2.74 -21.41 -29.47
C PHE A 68 -3.07 -22.90 -29.29
N ALA A 69 -2.95 -23.67 -30.36
CA ALA A 69 -3.28 -25.10 -30.40
C ALA A 69 -2.09 -25.96 -30.83
N ARG A 70 -2.17 -27.27 -30.61
CA ARG A 70 -1.08 -28.23 -30.90
C ARG A 70 0.27 -27.80 -30.32
N LEU A 71 0.27 -27.24 -29.11
CA LEU A 71 1.47 -26.79 -28.42
C LEU A 71 2.18 -27.92 -27.70
N THR A 72 3.51 -27.93 -27.77
CA THR A 72 4.35 -28.74 -26.88
C THR A 72 4.48 -28.06 -25.50
N PRO A 73 4.80 -28.81 -24.43
CA PRO A 73 5.07 -28.22 -23.10
C PRO A 73 6.10 -27.08 -23.14
N THR A 74 7.20 -27.28 -23.89
CA THR A 74 8.26 -26.27 -24.06
C THR A 74 7.76 -25.03 -24.82
N GLN A 75 6.85 -25.19 -25.78
CA GLN A 75 6.24 -24.06 -26.48
C GLN A 75 5.33 -23.25 -25.55
N LYS A 76 4.57 -23.91 -24.66
CA LYS A 76 3.77 -23.21 -23.64
C LYS A 76 4.67 -22.35 -22.76
N GLU A 77 5.73 -22.92 -22.22
CA GLU A 77 6.73 -22.20 -21.41
C GLU A 77 7.31 -21.00 -22.16
N LYS A 78 7.75 -21.19 -23.41
CA LYS A 78 8.33 -20.13 -24.25
C LYS A 78 7.36 -18.96 -24.47
N ILE A 79 6.06 -19.23 -24.63
CA ILE A 79 5.03 -18.19 -24.74
C ILE A 79 4.97 -17.37 -23.44
N ILE A 80 4.95 -18.03 -22.29
CA ILE A 80 4.88 -17.36 -20.98
C ILE A 80 6.11 -16.48 -20.73
N VAL A 81 7.32 -17.01 -20.96
CA VAL A 81 8.57 -16.25 -20.84
C VAL A 81 8.56 -15.02 -21.75
N THR A 82 8.06 -15.16 -22.98
CA THR A 82 7.99 -14.05 -23.95
C THR A 82 7.00 -12.96 -23.52
N LEU A 83 5.82 -13.35 -23.01
CA LEU A 83 4.84 -12.41 -22.48
C LEU A 83 5.39 -11.61 -21.30
N ARG A 84 6.10 -12.28 -20.39
CA ARG A 84 6.77 -11.63 -19.25
C ARG A 84 7.88 -10.70 -19.68
N ALA A 85 8.71 -11.10 -20.65
CA ALA A 85 9.75 -10.26 -21.23
C ALA A 85 9.20 -9.00 -21.91
N CYS A 86 7.96 -9.05 -22.41
CA CYS A 86 7.25 -7.88 -22.94
C CYS A 86 6.65 -6.97 -21.84
N GLY A 87 6.93 -7.24 -20.56
CA GLY A 87 6.50 -6.42 -19.42
C GLY A 87 5.09 -6.72 -18.93
N ASN A 88 4.48 -7.86 -19.31
CA ASN A 88 3.21 -8.31 -18.77
C ASN A 88 3.41 -9.09 -17.46
N VAL A 89 2.41 -9.04 -16.58
CA VAL A 89 2.31 -9.96 -15.43
C VAL A 89 1.42 -11.11 -15.86
N VAL A 90 1.92 -12.34 -15.78
CA VAL A 90 1.28 -13.52 -16.38
C VAL A 90 0.89 -14.52 -15.30
N GLY A 91 -0.41 -14.79 -15.17
CA GLY A 91 -0.93 -15.94 -14.44
C GLY A 91 -1.18 -17.11 -15.40
N PHE A 92 -0.86 -18.34 -14.98
CA PHE A 92 -1.09 -19.54 -15.79
C PHE A 92 -1.94 -20.56 -15.03
N LEU A 93 -3.09 -20.95 -15.60
CA LEU A 93 -3.94 -22.01 -15.07
C LEU A 93 -3.67 -23.31 -15.83
N GLY A 94 -3.25 -24.36 -15.13
CA GLY A 94 -3.01 -25.69 -15.69
C GLY A 94 -3.45 -26.80 -14.75
N ASP A 95 -3.74 -27.98 -15.31
CA ASP A 95 -4.22 -29.14 -14.55
C ASP A 95 -3.38 -30.42 -14.81
N GLY A 96 -2.47 -30.37 -15.79
CA GLY A 96 -1.70 -31.52 -16.25
C GLY A 96 -0.18 -31.40 -16.08
N ILE A 97 0.51 -32.53 -16.21
CA ILE A 97 1.99 -32.62 -16.17
C ILE A 97 2.62 -31.72 -17.25
N ASN A 98 1.96 -31.62 -18.41
CA ASN A 98 2.42 -30.83 -19.56
C ASN A 98 2.42 -29.32 -19.28
N ASP A 99 1.75 -28.87 -18.23
CA ASP A 99 1.63 -27.47 -17.87
C ASP A 99 2.61 -27.03 -16.79
N ALA A 100 3.20 -27.98 -16.05
CA ALA A 100 4.11 -27.69 -14.94
C ALA A 100 5.28 -26.76 -15.33
N PRO A 101 5.95 -26.90 -16.49
CA PRO A 101 7.00 -25.95 -16.89
C PRO A 101 6.46 -24.53 -17.11
N ALA A 102 5.28 -24.40 -17.75
CA ALA A 102 4.66 -23.11 -18.01
C ALA A 102 4.16 -22.44 -16.72
N MET A 103 3.62 -23.22 -15.78
CA MET A 103 3.22 -22.75 -14.45
C MET A 103 4.41 -22.17 -13.69
N LYS A 104 5.53 -22.88 -13.67
CA LYS A 104 6.76 -22.43 -12.99
C LYS A 104 7.41 -21.21 -13.65
N ALA A 105 7.21 -21.04 -14.95
CA ALA A 105 7.71 -19.88 -15.70
C ALA A 105 6.80 -18.64 -15.58
N ALA A 106 5.55 -18.80 -15.13
CA ALA A 106 4.60 -17.71 -14.92
C ALA A 106 4.99 -16.85 -13.70
N ASP A 107 4.37 -15.67 -13.55
CA ASP A 107 4.49 -14.89 -12.32
C ASP A 107 3.63 -15.49 -11.19
N VAL A 108 2.53 -16.17 -11.57
CA VAL A 108 1.68 -16.95 -10.66
C VAL A 108 1.18 -18.21 -11.38
N GLY A 109 1.58 -19.38 -10.91
CA GLY A 109 1.04 -20.67 -11.33
C GLY A 109 -0.22 -21.04 -10.55
N ILE A 110 -1.29 -21.42 -11.24
CA ILE A 110 -2.59 -21.75 -10.64
C ILE A 110 -2.98 -23.16 -11.08
N SER A 111 -3.40 -23.99 -10.12
CA SER A 111 -3.91 -25.34 -10.37
C SER A 111 -5.29 -25.53 -9.77
N VAL A 112 -5.94 -26.64 -10.12
CA VAL A 112 -7.23 -27.06 -9.52
C VAL A 112 -6.98 -28.23 -8.56
N ASP A 113 -7.80 -28.37 -7.53
CA ASP A 113 -7.66 -29.45 -6.54
C ASP A 113 -7.71 -30.86 -7.15
N THR A 114 -8.46 -31.02 -8.26
CA THR A 114 -8.58 -32.27 -9.01
C THR A 114 -7.42 -32.52 -9.99
N ALA A 115 -6.41 -31.65 -10.03
CA ALA A 115 -5.26 -31.79 -10.92
C ALA A 115 -4.31 -32.90 -10.45
N VAL A 116 -3.45 -33.33 -11.37
CA VAL A 116 -2.37 -34.28 -11.06
C VAL A 116 -1.41 -33.69 -10.02
N ASP A 117 -0.79 -34.54 -9.19
CA ASP A 117 0.05 -34.08 -8.09
C ASP A 117 1.21 -33.18 -8.54
N ILE A 118 1.84 -33.50 -9.67
CA ILE A 118 2.90 -32.68 -10.26
C ILE A 118 2.42 -31.26 -10.60
N ALA A 119 1.18 -31.11 -11.07
CA ALA A 119 0.63 -29.79 -11.38
C ALA A 119 0.31 -29.02 -10.10
N LYS A 120 -0.15 -29.69 -9.04
CA LYS A 120 -0.36 -29.06 -7.72
C LYS A 120 0.95 -28.62 -7.07
N GLU A 121 2.00 -29.44 -7.16
CA GLU A 121 3.34 -29.09 -6.66
C GLU A 121 3.99 -27.94 -7.42
N ALA A 122 3.63 -27.75 -8.70
CA ALA A 122 4.13 -26.65 -9.53
C ALA A 122 3.33 -25.34 -9.38
N ALA A 123 2.20 -25.35 -8.68
CA ALA A 123 1.33 -24.19 -8.52
C ALA A 123 1.67 -23.38 -7.27
N ASP A 124 1.55 -22.05 -7.37
CA ASP A 124 1.57 -21.14 -6.23
C ASP A 124 0.20 -21.07 -5.53
N ILE A 125 -0.88 -21.30 -6.29
CA ILE A 125 -2.26 -21.26 -5.82
C ILE A 125 -3.02 -22.50 -6.28
N ILE A 126 -3.76 -23.13 -5.37
CA ILE A 126 -4.65 -24.25 -5.66
C ILE A 126 -6.10 -23.78 -5.48
N LEU A 127 -6.89 -23.89 -6.55
CA LEU A 127 -8.32 -23.62 -6.53
C LEU A 127 -9.06 -24.83 -5.94
N LEU A 128 -9.60 -24.63 -4.73
CA LEU A 128 -10.41 -25.65 -4.05
C LEU A 128 -11.85 -25.68 -4.58
N GLU A 129 -12.34 -24.55 -5.09
CA GLU A 129 -13.67 -24.47 -5.68
C GLU A 129 -13.66 -24.86 -7.17
N LYS A 130 -14.76 -25.47 -7.63
CA LYS A 130 -14.94 -25.85 -9.04
C LYS A 130 -15.30 -24.68 -9.96
N SER A 131 -15.44 -23.46 -9.42
CA SER A 131 -15.83 -22.27 -10.16
C SER A 131 -14.61 -21.43 -10.56
N LEU A 132 -14.51 -21.10 -11.84
CA LEU A 132 -13.46 -20.20 -12.32
C LEU A 132 -13.71 -18.72 -11.94
N MET A 133 -14.88 -18.40 -11.39
CA MET A 133 -15.16 -17.05 -10.87
C MET A 133 -14.22 -16.66 -9.72
N VAL A 134 -13.72 -17.63 -8.95
CA VAL A 134 -12.77 -17.39 -7.84
C VAL A 134 -11.48 -16.71 -8.32
N LEU A 135 -11.12 -16.88 -9.60
CA LEU A 135 -9.98 -16.17 -10.19
C LEU A 135 -10.19 -14.66 -10.22
N GLU A 136 -11.39 -14.21 -10.59
CA GLU A 136 -11.72 -12.79 -10.56
C GLU A 136 -11.69 -12.25 -9.14
N ASP A 137 -12.35 -12.94 -8.20
CA ASP A 137 -12.38 -12.55 -6.79
C ASP A 137 -10.96 -12.44 -6.22
N GLY A 138 -10.08 -13.39 -6.52
CA GLY A 138 -8.68 -13.37 -6.13
C GLY A 138 -7.92 -12.18 -6.70
N ILE A 139 -8.15 -11.82 -7.97
CA ILE A 139 -7.53 -10.64 -8.59
C ILE A 139 -8.03 -9.35 -7.94
N LEU A 140 -9.34 -9.23 -7.70
CA LEU A 140 -9.93 -8.05 -7.05
C LEU A 140 -9.40 -7.90 -5.61
N GLU A 141 -9.26 -9.00 -4.87
CA GLU A 141 -8.69 -8.98 -3.52
C GLU A 141 -7.21 -8.62 -3.54
N GLY A 142 -6.43 -9.17 -4.48
CA GLY A 142 -5.03 -8.79 -4.69
C GLY A 142 -4.86 -7.29 -4.98
N ARG A 143 -5.75 -6.70 -5.78
CA ARG A 143 -5.78 -5.25 -6.04
C ARG A 143 -6.12 -4.43 -4.78
N LYS A 144 -7.00 -4.91 -3.91
CA LYS A 144 -7.29 -4.26 -2.62
C LYS A 144 -6.07 -4.29 -1.69
N ILE A 145 -5.42 -5.44 -1.58
CA ILE A 145 -4.18 -5.60 -0.80
C ILE A 145 -3.12 -4.63 -1.32
N PHE A 146 -2.91 -4.59 -2.64
CA PHE A 146 -1.96 -3.66 -3.26
C PHE A 146 -2.27 -2.19 -2.94
N ALA A 147 -3.54 -1.80 -3.00
CA ALA A 147 -3.97 -0.45 -2.63
C ALA A 147 -3.64 -0.14 -1.16
N ASN A 148 -3.91 -1.06 -0.25
CA ASN A 148 -3.68 -0.89 1.18
C ASN A 148 -2.18 -0.83 1.52
N ILE A 149 -1.33 -1.65 0.88
CA ILE A 149 0.14 -1.53 1.01
C ILE A 149 0.61 -0.18 0.47
N THR A 150 0.07 0.29 -0.66
CA THR A 150 0.42 1.60 -1.21
C THR A 150 0.07 2.74 -0.27
N LYS A 151 -1.09 2.68 0.42
CA LYS A 151 -1.46 3.65 1.46
C LYS A 151 -0.45 3.65 2.60
N TYR A 152 -0.08 2.46 3.10
CA TYR A 152 0.91 2.31 4.16
C TYR A 152 2.26 2.91 3.77
N ILE A 153 2.78 2.59 2.58
CA ILE A 153 4.07 3.12 2.11
C ILE A 153 4.04 4.64 1.95
N LYS A 154 3.00 5.21 1.32
CA LYS A 154 2.86 6.66 1.16
C LYS A 154 2.88 7.39 2.50
N MET A 155 2.19 6.83 3.48
CA MET A 155 2.06 7.40 4.80
C MET A 155 3.36 7.26 5.61
N GLY A 156 3.91 6.04 5.73
CA GLY A 156 5.13 5.79 6.49
C GLY A 156 6.34 6.55 5.94
N ALA A 157 6.48 6.60 4.62
CA ALA A 157 7.55 7.39 3.99
C ALA A 157 7.41 8.89 4.28
N SER A 158 6.19 9.44 4.20
CA SER A 158 5.96 10.88 4.45
C SER A 158 6.16 11.25 5.93
N SER A 159 5.67 10.41 6.84
CA SER A 159 5.78 10.62 8.29
C SER A 159 7.24 10.56 8.75
N ASN A 160 7.97 9.52 8.38
CA ASN A 160 9.38 9.35 8.76
C ASN A 160 10.27 10.45 8.17
N PHE A 161 10.00 10.87 6.92
CA PHE A 161 10.71 11.98 6.30
C PHE A 161 10.47 13.30 7.04
N GLY A 162 9.21 13.60 7.39
CA GLY A 162 8.85 14.78 8.17
C GLY A 162 9.51 14.78 9.55
N ASN A 163 9.41 13.67 10.29
CA ASN A 163 10.01 13.54 11.61
C ASN A 163 11.53 13.73 11.57
N MET A 164 12.24 13.10 10.64
CA MET A 164 13.69 13.30 10.47
C MET A 164 14.04 14.76 10.20
N PHE A 165 13.28 15.45 9.33
CA PHE A 165 13.50 16.86 9.04
C PHE A 165 13.32 17.74 10.28
N SER A 166 12.36 17.40 11.14
CA SER A 166 12.09 18.09 12.41
C SER A 166 13.15 17.80 13.47
N VAL A 167 13.60 16.55 13.61
CA VAL A 167 14.71 16.19 14.53
C VAL A 167 15.98 16.94 14.13
N VAL A 168 16.34 16.91 12.85
CA VAL A 168 17.61 17.50 12.37
C VAL A 168 17.60 19.01 12.54
N GLY A 169 16.55 19.71 12.11
CA GLY A 169 16.51 21.16 12.30
C GLY A 169 16.28 21.55 13.76
N GLY A 170 15.47 20.80 14.51
CA GLY A 170 15.33 20.99 15.95
C GLY A 170 16.67 20.87 16.68
N ALA A 171 17.48 19.85 16.39
CA ALA A 171 18.80 19.68 16.99
C ALA A 171 19.79 20.80 16.63
N TYR A 172 19.57 21.50 15.51
CA TYR A 172 20.37 22.67 15.14
C TYR A 172 19.98 23.94 15.92
N PHE A 173 18.69 24.14 16.18
CA PHE A 173 18.18 25.36 16.83
C PHE A 173 18.03 25.26 18.35
N LEU A 174 17.86 24.04 18.89
CA LEU A 174 17.61 23.82 20.32
C LEU A 174 18.91 23.61 21.10
N PRO A 175 18.96 24.05 22.36
CA PRO A 175 20.10 23.81 23.25
C PRO A 175 20.16 22.36 23.79
N PHE A 176 19.16 21.53 23.47
CA PHE A 176 19.02 20.12 23.84
C PHE A 176 18.39 19.33 22.70
N LEU A 177 18.41 18.00 22.77
CA LEU A 177 17.78 17.15 21.76
C LEU A 177 16.26 17.36 21.77
N PRO A 178 15.60 17.56 20.61
CA PRO A 178 14.14 17.78 20.56
C PRO A 178 13.32 16.65 21.19
N MET A 179 13.78 15.41 21.05
CA MET A 179 13.21 14.20 21.66
C MET A 179 14.33 13.19 21.91
N LEU A 180 14.23 12.42 22.99
CA LEU A 180 15.20 11.37 23.30
C LEU A 180 15.05 10.18 22.34
N PRO A 181 16.13 9.44 22.00
CA PRO A 181 16.04 8.27 21.13
C PRO A 181 15.01 7.21 21.59
N ILE A 182 14.88 6.98 22.89
CA ILE A 182 13.88 6.05 23.46
C ILE A 182 12.45 6.54 23.24
N GLN A 183 12.22 7.86 23.31
CA GLN A 183 10.92 8.47 23.04
C GLN A 183 10.60 8.39 21.54
N VAL A 184 11.58 8.61 20.65
CA VAL A 184 11.40 8.44 19.20
C VAL A 184 11.02 6.99 18.88
N LEU A 185 11.70 6.01 19.49
CA LEU A 185 11.39 4.60 19.33
C LEU A 185 9.97 4.26 19.82
N ALA A 186 9.59 4.76 20.99
CA ALA A 186 8.25 4.58 21.53
C ALA A 186 7.18 5.24 20.63
N ASN A 187 7.46 6.43 20.10
CA ASN A 187 6.59 7.14 19.18
C ASN A 187 6.33 6.32 17.91
N ASN A 188 7.41 5.85 17.26
CA ASN A 188 7.33 5.02 16.06
C ASN A 188 6.57 3.71 16.32
N LEU A 189 6.80 3.06 17.46
CA LEU A 189 6.09 1.83 17.81
C LEU A 189 4.59 2.07 17.99
N LEU A 190 4.20 3.12 18.73
CA LEU A 190 2.80 3.49 18.93
C LEU A 190 2.12 3.86 17.60
N TYR A 191 2.85 4.60 16.76
CA TYR A 191 2.42 4.95 15.42
C TYR A 191 2.19 3.71 14.55
N ASP A 192 3.11 2.75 14.51
CA ASP A 192 2.96 1.52 13.73
C ASP A 192 1.79 0.66 14.24
N VAL A 193 1.61 0.55 15.56
CA VAL A 193 0.46 -0.14 16.17
C VAL A 193 -0.86 0.52 15.76
N SER A 194 -0.91 1.84 15.65
CA SER A 194 -2.11 2.55 15.20
C SER A 194 -2.54 2.16 13.78
N GLN A 195 -1.61 1.62 12.97
CA GLN A 195 -1.79 1.31 11.56
C GLN A 195 -2.11 -0.15 11.26
N ILE A 196 -2.15 -1.01 12.28
CA ILE A 196 -2.51 -2.43 12.13
C ILE A 196 -3.87 -2.59 11.42
N GLY A 197 -4.75 -1.59 11.50
CA GLY A 197 -6.02 -1.59 10.78
C GLY A 197 -5.96 -1.32 9.27
N ILE A 198 -4.82 -0.89 8.70
CA ILE A 198 -4.72 -0.52 7.26
C ILE A 198 -5.05 -1.69 6.31
N PRO A 199 -4.64 -2.95 6.55
CA PRO A 199 -5.03 -4.06 5.68
C PRO A 199 -6.55 -4.27 5.60
N THR A 200 -7.27 -3.98 6.69
CA THR A 200 -8.74 -4.10 6.76
C THR A 200 -9.47 -2.93 6.09
N ASP A 201 -8.71 -2.04 5.46
CA ASP A 201 -9.24 -0.77 5.05
C ASP A 201 -10.06 -0.84 3.76
N LYS A 202 -11.11 -0.01 3.70
CA LYS A 202 -11.94 0.14 2.50
C LYS A 202 -11.14 0.78 1.37
N VAL A 203 -11.14 0.13 0.21
CA VAL A 203 -10.52 0.63 -1.02
C VAL A 203 -11.60 1.20 -1.93
N ASP A 204 -11.31 2.35 -2.55
CA ASP A 204 -12.23 2.99 -3.47
C ASP A 204 -12.47 2.07 -4.69
N PRO A 205 -13.73 1.82 -5.11
CA PRO A 205 -14.03 0.88 -6.20
C PRO A 205 -13.32 1.20 -7.52
N ASP A 206 -13.10 2.48 -7.80
CA ASP A 206 -12.43 2.93 -9.03
C ASP A 206 -10.97 2.50 -9.10
N PHE A 207 -10.30 2.32 -7.95
CA PHE A 207 -8.91 1.84 -7.90
C PHE A 207 -8.81 0.37 -8.29
N ILE A 208 -9.83 -0.44 -7.99
CA ILE A 208 -9.81 -1.89 -8.19
C ILE A 208 -10.16 -2.25 -9.64
N LYS A 209 -10.80 -1.35 -10.40
CA LYS A 209 -11.21 -1.59 -11.79
C LYS A 209 -10.05 -1.87 -12.74
N THR A 210 -8.89 -1.25 -12.51
CA THR A 210 -7.73 -1.37 -13.39
C THR A 210 -6.50 -1.87 -12.62
N PRO A 211 -5.58 -2.58 -13.29
CA PRO A 211 -4.33 -3.01 -12.68
C PRO A 211 -3.41 -1.80 -12.45
N HIS A 212 -2.84 -1.71 -11.26
CA HIS A 212 -1.90 -0.66 -10.88
C HIS A 212 -0.49 -1.23 -10.71
N ARG A 213 0.53 -0.38 -10.92
CA ARG A 213 1.94 -0.72 -10.68
C ARG A 213 2.55 0.27 -9.70
N TRP A 214 3.60 -0.16 -9.00
CA TRP A 214 4.37 0.71 -8.13
C TRP A 214 4.98 1.86 -8.93
N ASN A 215 4.56 3.09 -8.64
CA ASN A 215 5.22 4.29 -9.16
C ASN A 215 6.07 4.95 -8.07
N ILE A 216 7.33 4.54 -7.99
CA ILE A 216 8.29 5.03 -6.99
C ILE A 216 8.47 6.56 -7.11
N ARG A 217 8.51 7.10 -8.33
CA ARG A 217 8.65 8.54 -8.55
C ARG A 217 7.44 9.32 -8.03
N TYR A 218 6.24 8.76 -8.18
CA TYR A 218 5.03 9.35 -7.61
C TYR A 218 5.10 9.38 -6.08
N ILE A 219 5.49 8.26 -5.44
CA ILE A 219 5.64 8.16 -3.98
C ILE A 219 6.70 9.15 -3.47
N GLN A 220 7.84 9.28 -4.16
CA GLN A 220 8.88 10.26 -3.82
C GLN A 220 8.37 11.70 -3.89
N LYS A 221 7.67 12.07 -4.97
CA LYS A 221 7.06 13.40 -5.07
C LYS A 221 6.05 13.62 -3.94
N PHE A 222 5.19 12.63 -3.68
CA PHE A 222 4.22 12.71 -2.60
C PHE A 222 4.90 12.98 -1.25
N MET A 223 5.96 12.24 -0.93
CA MET A 223 6.76 12.43 0.27
C MET A 223 7.38 13.84 0.37
N VAL A 224 7.94 14.37 -0.71
CA VAL A 224 8.57 15.71 -0.71
C VAL A 224 7.54 16.85 -0.56
N PHE A 225 6.33 16.70 -1.08
CA PHE A 225 5.30 17.74 -0.97
C PHE A 225 4.48 17.65 0.33
N ILE A 226 4.27 16.44 0.87
CA ILE A 226 3.45 16.22 2.07
C ILE A 226 4.31 16.13 3.34
N GLY A 227 5.50 15.53 3.28
CA GLY A 227 6.38 15.34 4.43
C GLY A 227 6.73 16.64 5.17
N PRO A 228 7.20 17.70 4.50
CA PRO A 228 7.53 18.99 5.14
C PRO A 228 6.34 19.67 5.81
N LEU A 229 5.10 19.32 5.44
CA LEU A 229 3.91 19.86 6.08
C LEU A 229 3.82 19.38 7.53
N SER A 230 4.15 18.11 7.82
CA SER A 230 4.24 17.63 9.21
C SER A 230 5.29 18.41 9.98
N SER A 231 6.46 18.63 9.37
CA SER A 231 7.53 19.38 10.03
C SER A 231 7.18 20.82 10.34
N LEU A 232 6.36 21.46 9.50
CA LEU A 232 5.86 22.82 9.79
C LEU A 232 5.10 22.85 11.12
N PHE A 233 4.29 21.83 11.40
CA PHE A 233 3.58 21.72 12.67
C PHE A 233 4.51 21.33 13.82
N ASP A 234 5.51 20.47 13.59
CA ASP A 234 6.54 20.19 14.58
C ASP A 234 7.28 21.49 15.00
N TYR A 235 7.69 22.33 14.05
CA TYR A 235 8.32 23.62 14.34
C TYR A 235 7.36 24.61 15.01
N ALA A 236 6.07 24.58 14.65
CA ALA A 236 5.07 25.38 15.35
C ALA A 236 4.91 24.92 16.81
N THR A 237 4.96 23.61 17.07
CA THR A 237 5.01 23.03 18.42
C THR A 237 6.29 23.44 19.13
N PHE A 238 7.45 23.43 18.46
CA PHE A 238 8.70 23.90 19.07
C PHE A 238 8.59 25.36 19.49
N PHE A 239 8.05 26.23 18.61
CA PHE A 239 7.82 27.62 18.92
C PHE A 239 6.87 27.80 20.10
N LEU A 240 5.76 27.06 20.12
CA LEU A 240 4.79 27.07 21.21
C LEU A 240 5.47 26.67 22.54
N MET A 241 6.24 25.58 22.55
CA MET A 241 6.92 25.09 23.74
C MET A 241 8.01 26.05 24.23
N LEU A 242 8.79 26.62 23.32
CA LEU A 242 9.85 27.57 23.65
C LEU A 242 9.31 28.89 24.22
N TYR A 243 8.34 29.51 23.54
CA TYR A 243 7.93 30.89 23.87
C TYR A 243 6.68 30.95 24.74
N PHE A 244 5.65 30.15 24.46
CA PHE A 244 4.41 30.20 25.24
C PHE A 244 4.55 29.43 26.57
N PHE A 245 5.17 28.25 26.52
CA PHE A 245 5.47 27.45 27.72
C PHE A 245 6.82 27.78 28.37
N ASN A 246 7.53 28.79 27.85
CA ASN A 246 8.78 29.32 28.39
C ASN A 246 9.91 28.27 28.54
N CYS A 247 9.96 27.24 27.68
CA CYS A 247 11.06 26.27 27.71
C CYS A 247 12.42 26.90 27.37
N THR A 248 12.45 28.12 26.80
CA THR A 248 13.68 28.92 26.61
C THR A 248 14.40 29.23 27.93
N LEU A 249 13.69 29.22 29.07
CA LEU A 249 14.28 29.39 30.40
C LEU A 249 15.34 28.33 30.73
N PHE A 250 15.38 27.21 29.99
CA PHE A 250 16.47 26.25 30.03
C PHE A 250 17.86 26.91 29.87
N SER A 251 17.99 27.85 28.94
CA SER A 251 19.27 28.50 28.61
C SER A 251 19.58 29.71 29.49
N HIS A 252 18.66 30.15 30.35
CA HIS A 252 18.90 31.29 31.22
C HIS A 252 19.86 30.93 32.37
N ALA A 253 20.82 31.82 32.63
CA ALA A 253 21.84 31.64 33.66
C ALA A 253 21.25 31.57 35.09
N GLY A 254 20.10 32.20 35.33
CA GLY A 254 19.41 32.20 36.63
C GLY A 254 18.55 30.98 36.93
N THR A 255 18.40 30.05 35.98
CA THR A 255 17.50 28.89 36.13
C THR A 255 18.19 27.76 36.89
N SER A 256 17.56 27.23 37.93
CA SER A 256 18.10 26.12 38.72
C SER A 256 18.21 24.84 37.88
N ALA A 257 19.13 23.94 38.26
CA ALA A 257 19.33 22.67 37.54
C ALA A 257 18.05 21.82 37.46
N ALA A 258 17.26 21.78 38.54
CA ALA A 258 15.99 21.06 38.57
C ALA A 258 14.95 21.63 37.58
N MET A 259 14.87 22.96 37.47
CA MET A 259 13.96 23.61 36.52
C MET A 259 14.40 23.41 35.07
N LYS A 260 15.71 23.38 34.79
CA LYS A 260 16.23 23.05 33.45
C LYS A 260 15.79 21.65 33.01
N ILE A 261 15.94 20.64 33.88
CA ILE A 261 15.49 19.27 33.60
C ILE A 261 13.98 19.24 33.35
N TYR A 262 13.20 20.00 34.12
CA TYR A 262 11.76 20.08 33.92
C TYR A 262 11.38 20.67 32.56
N TYR A 263 11.97 21.80 32.15
CA TYR A 263 11.67 22.43 30.86
C TYR A 263 12.09 21.56 29.67
N GLU A 264 13.21 20.85 29.78
CA GLU A 264 13.64 19.87 28.78
C GLU A 264 12.61 18.73 28.65
N LYS A 265 12.24 18.10 29.77
CA LYS A 265 11.22 17.02 29.76
C LYS A 265 9.84 17.50 29.30
N LEU A 266 9.47 18.73 29.64
CA LEU A 266 8.21 19.34 29.22
C LEU A 266 8.19 19.51 27.69
N PHE A 267 9.28 20.02 27.11
CA PHE A 267 9.45 20.13 25.66
C PHE A 267 9.33 18.75 24.99
N HIS A 268 10.09 17.77 25.47
CA HIS A 268 10.06 16.39 24.96
C HIS A 268 8.64 15.81 24.97
N THR A 269 7.92 15.99 26.08
CA THR A 269 6.56 15.48 26.22
C THR A 269 5.59 16.16 25.27
N GLY A 270 5.67 17.50 25.15
CA GLY A 270 4.79 18.26 24.27
C GLY A 270 4.92 17.81 22.82
N TRP A 271 6.16 17.71 22.32
CA TRP A 271 6.38 17.23 20.97
C TRP A 271 6.07 15.74 20.80
N PHE A 272 6.35 14.89 21.79
CA PHE A 272 5.99 13.48 21.75
C PHE A 272 4.48 13.28 21.56
N VAL A 273 3.66 13.96 22.34
CA VAL A 273 2.20 13.88 22.25
C VAL A 273 1.72 14.45 20.91
N GLU A 274 2.20 15.63 20.52
CA GLU A 274 1.75 16.26 19.27
C GLU A 274 2.11 15.42 18.04
N SER A 275 3.35 14.90 17.98
CA SER A 275 3.81 13.99 16.92
C SER A 275 2.92 12.75 16.81
N ILE A 276 2.52 12.11 17.92
CA ILE A 276 1.60 10.95 17.83
C ILE A 276 0.24 11.38 17.26
N PHE A 277 -0.31 12.50 17.71
CA PHE A 277 -1.62 12.96 17.24
C PHE A 277 -1.62 13.30 15.74
N THR A 278 -0.62 14.02 15.25
CA THR A 278 -0.54 14.38 13.83
C THR A 278 -0.24 13.17 12.95
N GLN A 279 0.70 12.30 13.37
CA GLN A 279 1.03 11.10 12.63
C GLN A 279 -0.13 10.09 12.59
N THR A 280 -0.84 9.87 13.69
CA THR A 280 -2.00 8.95 13.70
C THR A 280 -3.19 9.50 12.92
N LEU A 281 -3.37 10.83 12.87
CA LEU A 281 -4.45 11.44 12.09
C LEU A 281 -4.20 11.43 10.58
N ILE A 282 -2.94 11.54 10.14
CA ILE A 282 -2.61 11.66 8.71
C ILE A 282 -3.12 10.47 7.89
N VAL A 283 -3.20 9.27 8.48
CA VAL A 283 -3.68 8.05 7.81
C VAL A 283 -5.09 8.24 7.28
N HIS A 284 -5.94 8.92 8.06
CA HIS A 284 -7.35 9.16 7.72
C HIS A 284 -7.50 10.15 6.58
N ILE A 285 -6.49 10.97 6.33
CA ILE A 285 -6.50 11.97 5.26
C ILE A 285 -5.94 11.39 3.97
N ILE A 286 -4.85 10.62 4.04
CA ILE A 286 -4.12 10.13 2.86
C ILE A 286 -4.76 8.88 2.25
N ARG A 287 -5.47 8.07 3.05
CA ARG A 287 -6.14 6.82 2.65
C ARG A 287 -7.07 6.91 1.42
N THR A 288 -7.63 8.08 1.12
CA THR A 288 -8.65 8.24 0.07
C THR A 288 -8.40 9.53 -0.73
N HIS A 289 -8.79 9.52 -2.00
CA HIS A 289 -8.84 10.74 -2.82
C HIS A 289 -10.03 11.65 -2.46
N LYS A 290 -11.02 11.12 -1.75
CA LYS A 290 -12.25 11.81 -1.35
C LYS A 290 -12.06 12.66 -0.08
N ILE A 291 -13.12 13.37 0.32
CA ILE A 291 -13.18 14.08 1.59
C ILE A 291 -13.23 13.05 2.73
N PRO A 292 -12.25 13.04 3.65
CA PRO A 292 -12.18 12.07 4.72
C PRO A 292 -13.37 12.23 5.68
N PHE A 293 -13.82 11.13 6.27
CA PHE A 293 -14.95 11.02 7.23
C PHE A 293 -16.35 11.32 6.66
N PHE A 294 -16.48 12.16 5.64
CA PHE A 294 -17.77 12.50 5.03
C PHE A 294 -18.09 11.64 3.81
N GLN A 295 -17.13 11.48 2.89
CA GLN A 295 -17.31 10.74 1.64
C GLN A 295 -16.68 9.34 1.68
N SER A 296 -15.70 9.14 2.57
CA SER A 296 -15.06 7.85 2.79
C SER A 296 -14.65 7.76 4.26
N SER A 297 -15.15 6.74 4.95
CA SER A 297 -14.79 6.44 6.33
C SER A 297 -13.80 5.28 6.40
N ALA A 298 -12.92 5.35 7.40
CA ALA A 298 -11.99 4.29 7.70
C ALA A 298 -12.69 3.02 8.17
N SER A 299 -11.99 1.88 8.05
CA SER A 299 -12.47 0.67 8.70
C SER A 299 -12.64 0.91 10.21
N PRO A 300 -13.61 0.23 10.86
CA PRO A 300 -13.78 0.34 12.30
C PRO A 300 -12.51 -0.05 13.06
N VAL A 301 -11.75 -1.02 12.54
CA VAL A 301 -10.48 -1.46 13.12
C VAL A 301 -9.46 -0.32 13.09
N LEU A 302 -9.25 0.32 11.93
CA LEU A 302 -8.29 1.44 11.82
C LEU A 302 -8.71 2.64 12.68
N THR A 303 -10.00 2.94 12.72
CA THR A 303 -10.53 4.01 13.59
C THR A 303 -10.31 3.68 15.06
N GLY A 304 -10.58 2.44 15.47
CA GLY A 304 -10.39 1.98 16.84
C GLY A 304 -8.93 2.00 17.27
N THR A 305 -8.00 1.52 16.44
CA THR A 305 -6.56 1.52 16.75
C THR A 305 -6.00 2.94 16.82
N THR A 306 -6.39 3.83 15.89
CA THR A 306 -5.94 5.23 15.92
C THR A 306 -6.46 5.99 17.14
N LEU A 307 -7.76 5.90 17.45
CA LEU A 307 -8.33 6.53 18.65
C LEU A 307 -7.76 5.93 19.94
N GLY A 308 -7.54 4.61 19.97
CA GLY A 308 -6.92 3.93 21.11
C GLY A 308 -5.50 4.44 21.38
N ILE A 309 -4.67 4.60 20.34
CA ILE A 309 -3.32 5.13 20.47
C ILE A 309 -3.32 6.62 20.82
N MET A 310 -4.22 7.44 20.26
CA MET A 310 -4.37 8.84 20.65
C MET A 310 -4.77 8.99 22.13
N GLY A 311 -5.70 8.16 22.60
CA GLY A 311 -6.09 8.10 24.01
C GLY A 311 -4.94 7.66 24.92
N LEU A 312 -4.19 6.63 24.50
CA LEU A 312 -3.01 6.17 25.22
C LEU A 312 -1.93 7.27 25.28
N ALA A 313 -1.65 7.94 24.17
CA ALA A 313 -0.70 9.06 24.11
C ALA A 313 -1.13 10.22 24.99
N ALA A 314 -2.43 10.47 25.13
CA ALA A 314 -2.95 11.47 26.06
C ALA A 314 -2.81 11.07 27.53
N ALA A 315 -2.93 9.78 27.83
CA ALA A 315 -2.81 9.27 29.20
C ALA A 315 -1.34 9.09 29.64
N LEU A 316 -0.43 8.78 28.71
CA LEU A 316 0.97 8.45 28.99
C LEU A 316 1.70 9.49 29.88
N PRO A 317 1.62 10.81 29.62
CA PRO A 317 2.30 11.82 30.46
C PRO A 317 1.85 11.86 31.92
N TYR A 318 0.70 11.26 32.24
CA TYR A 318 0.13 11.22 33.59
C TYR A 318 0.36 9.86 34.30
N MET A 319 0.98 8.89 33.62
CA MET A 319 1.29 7.59 34.20
C MET A 319 2.62 7.61 34.95
N PRO A 320 2.71 7.12 36.20
CA PRO A 320 3.94 7.19 36.99
C PRO A 320 5.15 6.49 36.34
N TRP A 321 4.93 5.32 35.73
CA TRP A 321 6.00 4.53 35.11
C TRP A 321 6.59 5.18 33.85
N SER A 322 5.83 6.04 33.17
CA SER A 322 6.30 6.71 31.95
C SER A 322 7.28 7.84 32.28
N ALA A 323 7.16 8.45 33.46
CA ALA A 323 8.09 9.45 33.94
C ALA A 323 9.49 8.87 34.19
N ASP A 324 9.57 7.64 34.69
CA ASP A 324 10.83 6.94 34.96
C ASP A 324 11.45 6.34 33.68
N LEU A 325 10.63 5.73 32.82
CA LEU A 325 11.12 5.05 31.62
C LEU A 325 11.37 6.00 30.44
N LEU A 326 10.42 6.89 30.17
CA LEU A 326 10.42 7.77 29.00
C LEU A 326 10.73 9.23 29.35
N GLY A 327 10.79 9.60 30.64
CA GLY A 327 11.03 10.98 31.06
C GLY A 327 9.85 11.92 30.80
N LEU A 328 8.63 11.40 30.62
CA LEU A 328 7.46 12.22 30.33
C LEU A 328 6.97 12.96 31.57
N VAL A 329 6.45 14.18 31.39
CA VAL A 329 5.89 15.01 32.47
C VAL A 329 4.47 15.47 32.14
N PRO A 330 3.59 15.65 33.14
CA PRO A 330 2.23 16.12 32.91
C PRO A 330 2.19 17.44 32.11
N LEU A 331 1.39 17.46 31.05
CA LEU A 331 1.22 18.65 30.22
C LEU A 331 0.20 19.62 30.84
N PRO A 332 0.44 20.94 30.78
CA PRO A 332 -0.53 21.95 31.21
C PRO A 332 -1.84 21.85 30.44
N GLY A 333 -2.99 22.07 31.10
CA GLY A 333 -4.30 21.96 30.45
C GLY A 333 -4.47 22.79 29.18
N VAL A 334 -3.84 23.96 29.13
CA VAL A 334 -3.86 24.87 27.96
C VAL A 334 -3.17 24.26 26.73
N PHE A 335 -2.21 23.35 26.92
CA PHE A 335 -1.55 22.65 25.81
C PHE A 335 -2.54 21.86 24.97
N TRP A 336 -3.52 21.19 25.59
CA TRP A 336 -4.52 20.39 24.89
C TRP A 336 -5.41 21.22 23.97
N ALA A 337 -5.69 22.49 24.31
CA ALA A 337 -6.43 23.40 23.45
C ALA A 337 -5.61 23.78 22.21
N TRP A 338 -4.33 24.07 22.38
CA TRP A 338 -3.41 24.32 21.26
C TRP A 338 -3.25 23.09 20.37
N LEU A 339 -3.08 21.90 20.97
CA LEU A 339 -2.98 20.65 20.25
C LEU A 339 -4.22 20.40 19.38
N ALA A 340 -5.42 20.59 19.95
CA ALA A 340 -6.66 20.46 19.17
C ALA A 340 -6.68 21.42 17.96
N GLY A 341 -6.25 22.67 18.15
CA GLY A 341 -6.10 23.64 17.07
C GLY A 341 -5.10 23.21 15.99
N PHE A 342 -3.92 22.71 16.40
CA PHE A 342 -2.89 22.22 15.49
C PHE A 342 -3.35 21.01 14.70
N VAL A 343 -3.97 20.04 15.36
CA VAL A 343 -4.50 18.83 14.72
C VAL A 343 -5.57 19.16 13.68
N LEU A 344 -6.48 20.09 13.98
CA LEU A 344 -7.52 20.54 13.03
C LEU A 344 -6.91 21.32 11.85
N ALA A 345 -5.97 22.21 12.12
CA ALA A 345 -5.28 22.98 11.09
C ALA A 345 -4.45 22.06 10.19
N TYR A 346 -3.70 21.13 10.78
CA TYR A 346 -2.92 20.12 10.09
C TYR A 346 -3.81 19.27 9.19
N ALA A 347 -4.95 18.81 9.70
CA ALA A 347 -5.87 18.01 8.92
C ALA A 347 -6.41 18.76 7.70
N SER A 348 -6.79 20.03 7.91
CA SER A 348 -7.34 20.89 6.87
C SER A 348 -6.31 21.23 5.79
N ILE A 349 -5.10 21.63 6.18
CA ILE A 349 -4.03 21.97 5.25
C ILE A 349 -3.55 20.72 4.50
N THR A 350 -3.38 19.59 5.20
CA THR A 350 -2.97 18.33 4.57
C THR A 350 -4.00 17.88 3.55
N HIS A 351 -5.29 18.02 3.86
CA HIS A 351 -6.34 17.72 2.90
C HIS A 351 -6.27 18.63 1.66
N ALA A 352 -6.08 19.94 1.84
CA ALA A 352 -5.97 20.90 0.75
C ALA A 352 -4.75 20.62 -0.15
N VAL A 353 -3.57 20.41 0.45
CA VAL A 353 -2.34 20.08 -0.28
C VAL A 353 -2.47 18.75 -1.00
N LYS A 354 -3.06 17.73 -0.38
CA LYS A 354 -3.37 16.43 -1.01
C LYS A 354 -4.27 16.62 -2.24
N GLN A 355 -5.35 17.39 -2.13
CA GLN A 355 -6.25 17.65 -3.26
C GLN A 355 -5.53 18.35 -4.42
N TRP A 356 -4.72 19.37 -4.10
CA TRP A 356 -3.89 20.04 -5.10
C TRP A 356 -2.90 19.08 -5.76
N PHE A 357 -2.21 18.26 -4.96
CA PHE A 357 -1.24 17.28 -5.45
C PHE A 357 -1.91 16.27 -6.40
N ASN A 358 -3.07 15.73 -6.01
CA ASN A 358 -3.82 14.79 -6.83
C ASN A 358 -4.33 15.43 -8.13
N ARG A 359 -4.74 16.70 -8.12
CA ARG A 359 -5.14 17.41 -9.35
C ARG A 359 -3.96 17.62 -10.31
N ARG A 360 -2.77 17.91 -9.78
CA ARG A 360 -1.58 18.20 -10.58
C ARG A 360 -0.85 16.95 -11.06
N PHE A 361 -0.85 15.90 -10.25
CA PHE A 361 -0.01 14.72 -10.44
C PHE A 361 -0.79 13.40 -10.45
N GLY A 362 -2.12 13.41 -10.28
CA GLY A 362 -2.96 12.22 -10.24
C GLY A 362 -2.95 11.40 -11.53
N GLY A 363 -2.60 11.98 -12.68
CA GLY A 363 -2.36 11.23 -13.91
C GLY A 363 -1.11 10.34 -13.88
N MET A 364 -0.27 10.45 -12.84
CA MET A 364 0.88 9.57 -12.59
C MET A 364 0.61 8.53 -11.48
N ALA A 365 -0.57 8.57 -10.84
CA ALA A 365 -0.87 7.80 -9.63
C ALA A 365 -1.13 6.33 -9.89
#